data_AF-A0A0V0HAJ8-F1
#
_entry.id   AF-A0A0V0HAJ8-F1
#
_cell.length_a   1.000
_cell.length_b   1.000
_cell.length_c   1.000
_cell.angle_alpha   90.00
_cell.angle_beta   90.00
_cell.angle_gamma   90.00
#
_symmetry.space_group_name_H-M   'P 1'
#
loop_
_entity.id
_entity.type
_entity.pdbx_description
1 polymer ?
#
loop_
_entity_poly.entity_id
_entity_poly.type
_entity_poly.pdbx_seq_one_letter_code
_entity_poly.pdbx_strand_id
1 'polypeptide(L)'
;MKQPEIESSGIPEIDNGEYWPLSGKPYVDLILTKTGVKPIYSMYLPKKMTSELPSAGARAVSAVLTCGQKKWDMFYGGVKSGHKFSIEWRKFVDDNNLKEGDGLVFELLECSASKIHFRVQILRGDFPAELKPEDEEGANSDNPILLG
;
A
#
# COMPACT_ATOMS: atom_id res chain seq x y z
N MET A 1 -5.43 -50.57 -17.47
CA MET A 1 -4.67 -50.01 -16.32
C MET A 1 -5.06 -48.53 -16.23
N LYS A 2 -5.74 -48.12 -15.15
CA LYS A 2 -6.05 -46.71 -14.89
C LYS A 2 -4.83 -46.07 -14.21
N GLN A 3 -4.37 -44.93 -14.72
CA GLN A 3 -3.40 -44.09 -14.01
C GLN A 3 -4.09 -43.44 -12.79
N PRO A 4 -3.40 -43.23 -11.66
CA PRO A 4 -3.95 -42.46 -10.56
C PRO A 4 -3.86 -40.97 -10.88
N GLU A 5 -4.96 -40.26 -10.65
CA GLU A 5 -5.03 -38.80 -10.63
C GLU A 5 -4.22 -38.31 -9.41
N ILE A 6 -3.19 -37.51 -9.68
CA ILE A 6 -2.48 -36.77 -8.64
C ILE A 6 -3.30 -35.51 -8.41
N GLU A 7 -3.97 -35.44 -7.27
CA GLU A 7 -4.61 -34.22 -6.79
C GLU A 7 -3.54 -33.12 -6.68
N SER A 8 -3.65 -32.14 -7.58
CA SER A 8 -2.84 -30.94 -7.56
C SER A 8 -3.24 -30.12 -6.33
N SER A 9 -2.47 -30.27 -5.24
CA SER A 9 -2.54 -29.41 -4.07
C SER A 9 -2.47 -27.96 -4.53
N GLY A 10 -3.55 -27.21 -4.33
CA GLY A 10 -3.70 -25.84 -4.78
C GLY A 10 -2.61 -24.94 -4.23
N ILE A 11 -1.64 -24.62 -5.08
CA ILE A 11 -0.88 -23.38 -4.94
C ILE A 11 -1.93 -22.28 -5.06
N PRO A 12 -2.09 -21.36 -4.09
CA PRO A 12 -2.97 -20.22 -4.28
C PRO A 12 -2.49 -19.52 -5.54
N GLU A 13 -3.35 -19.48 -6.56
CA GLU A 13 -3.09 -18.78 -7.81
C GLU A 13 -2.60 -17.38 -7.45
N ILE A 14 -1.33 -17.11 -7.75
CA ILE A 14 -0.81 -15.76 -7.72
C ILE A 14 -1.72 -15.01 -8.68
N ASP A 15 -2.53 -14.10 -8.15
CA ASP A 15 -3.36 -13.22 -8.96
C ASP A 15 -2.44 -12.58 -10.00
N ASN A 16 -2.54 -13.06 -11.23
CA ASN A 16 -1.75 -12.59 -12.38
C ASN A 16 -2.18 -11.18 -12.82
N GLY A 17 -2.73 -10.37 -11.91
CA GLY A 17 -2.98 -8.95 -12.05
C GLY A 17 -1.69 -8.14 -11.93
N GLU A 18 -0.79 -8.32 -12.92
CA GLU A 18 0.33 -7.45 -13.30
C GLU A 18 0.98 -6.65 -12.17
N TYR A 19 2.09 -7.17 -11.62
CA TYR A 19 3.08 -6.30 -11.01
C TYR A 19 3.56 -5.30 -12.07
N TRP A 20 3.11 -4.05 -11.96
CA TRP A 20 3.45 -3.03 -12.92
C TRP A 20 4.78 -2.38 -12.55
N PRO A 21 5.83 -2.46 -13.39
CA PRO A 21 7.03 -1.71 -13.14
C PRO A 21 6.71 -0.20 -13.15
N LEU A 22 7.41 0.54 -12.30
CA LEU A 22 7.36 2.00 -12.31
C LEU A 22 7.75 2.50 -13.70
N SER A 23 6.99 3.44 -14.23
CA SER A 23 7.14 3.97 -15.59
C SER A 23 8.24 5.02 -15.75
N GLY A 24 9.06 5.23 -14.71
CA GLY A 24 10.05 6.30 -14.64
C GLY A 24 9.48 7.66 -14.22
N LYS A 25 8.18 7.75 -13.93
CA LYS A 25 7.54 8.93 -13.36
C LYS A 25 7.92 9.12 -11.88
N PRO A 26 7.78 10.34 -11.32
CA PRO A 26 8.01 10.58 -9.91
C PRO A 26 7.19 9.64 -9.04
N TYR A 27 7.83 9.03 -8.04
CA TYR A 27 7.16 8.14 -7.10
C TYR A 27 7.67 8.35 -5.68
N VAL A 28 6.88 7.87 -4.72
CA VAL A 28 7.25 7.79 -3.32
C VAL A 28 6.71 6.51 -2.73
N ASP A 29 7.53 5.86 -1.91
CA ASP A 29 7.13 4.76 -1.07
C ASP A 29 6.96 5.22 0.38
N LEU A 30 6.13 4.49 1.12
CA LEU A 30 5.97 4.67 2.56
C LEU A 30 5.43 3.40 3.20
N ILE A 31 5.70 3.27 4.49
CA ILE A 31 5.09 2.25 5.35
C ILE A 31 3.95 2.88 6.13
N LEU A 32 2.78 2.25 6.11
CA LEU A 32 1.62 2.70 6.85
C LEU A 32 1.88 2.57 8.36
N THR A 33 1.72 3.68 9.06
CA THR A 33 1.75 3.73 10.53
C THR A 33 0.34 3.63 11.09
N LYS A 34 0.22 3.44 12.42
CA LYS A 34 -1.09 3.43 13.13
C LYS A 34 -2.01 4.59 12.76
N THR A 35 -1.45 5.77 12.48
CA THR A 35 -2.26 6.94 12.14
C THR A 35 -2.90 6.82 10.76
N GLY A 36 -2.25 6.15 9.80
CA GLY A 36 -2.70 6.02 8.42
C GLY A 36 -3.86 5.04 8.23
N VAL A 37 -4.13 4.17 9.19
CA VAL A 37 -5.15 3.11 9.10
C VAL A 37 -6.17 3.21 10.25
N LYS A 38 -6.97 2.16 10.47
CA LYS A 38 -7.92 2.08 11.59
C LYS A 38 -7.24 2.40 12.93
N PRO A 39 -7.87 3.20 13.81
CA PRO A 39 -9.16 3.88 13.65
C PRO A 39 -9.06 5.32 13.10
N ILE A 40 -7.85 5.84 12.88
CA ILE A 40 -7.61 7.28 12.67
C ILE A 40 -7.75 7.69 11.20
N TYR A 41 -7.22 6.90 10.27
CA TYR A 41 -7.23 7.16 8.82
C TYR A 41 -6.65 8.53 8.43
N SER A 42 -5.58 8.95 9.09
CA SER A 42 -4.85 10.17 8.80
C SER A 42 -3.56 9.92 8.05
N MET A 43 -3.57 10.23 6.75
CA MET A 43 -2.48 9.93 5.85
C MET A 43 -1.86 11.19 5.23
N TYR A 44 -0.58 11.40 5.49
CA TYR A 44 0.23 12.48 4.93
C TYR A 44 1.21 11.90 3.91
N LEU A 45 1.37 12.59 2.78
CA LEU A 45 2.41 12.22 1.83
C LEU A 45 3.80 12.66 2.34
N PRO A 46 4.86 11.86 2.12
CA PRO A 46 6.21 12.26 2.48
C PRO A 46 6.63 13.55 1.76
N LYS A 47 7.47 14.36 2.42
CA LYS A 47 7.88 15.69 1.89
C LYS A 47 8.44 15.65 0.47
N LYS A 48 9.16 14.58 0.13
CA LYS A 48 9.73 14.34 -1.21
C LYS A 48 8.65 14.34 -2.31
N MET A 49 7.44 13.86 -2.01
CA MET A 49 6.33 13.89 -2.97
C MET A 49 5.62 15.25 -2.94
N THR A 50 5.55 15.91 -1.78
CA THR A 50 4.85 17.20 -1.67
C THR A 50 5.47 18.33 -2.52
N SER A 51 6.76 18.22 -2.90
CA SER A 51 7.40 19.15 -3.84
C SER A 51 6.92 19.00 -5.29
N GLU A 52 6.42 17.82 -5.66
CA GLU A 52 5.88 17.52 -6.99
C GLU A 52 4.38 17.85 -7.10
N LEU A 53 3.76 18.24 -6.00
CA LEU A 53 2.32 18.46 -5.89
C LEU A 53 1.98 19.95 -5.72
N PRO A 54 0.73 20.34 -6.01
CA PRO A 54 0.27 21.69 -5.73
C PRO A 54 0.50 22.07 -4.27
N SER A 55 0.96 23.29 -4.04
CA SER A 55 1.36 23.80 -2.72
C SER A 55 0.26 23.65 -1.66
N ALA A 56 0.69 23.39 -0.41
CA ALA A 56 -0.15 23.12 0.78
C ALA A 56 -1.18 24.22 1.13
N GLY A 57 -1.08 25.39 0.52
CA GLY A 57 -2.01 26.51 0.73
C GLY A 57 -3.10 26.65 -0.34
N ALA A 58 -3.08 25.81 -1.39
CA ALA A 58 -4.06 25.86 -2.46
C ALA A 58 -5.43 25.31 -2.04
N ARG A 59 -6.46 25.62 -2.84
CA ARG A 59 -7.76 24.94 -2.80
C ARG A 59 -7.53 23.42 -2.88
N ALA A 60 -8.33 22.65 -2.16
CA ALA A 60 -8.28 21.19 -2.25
C ALA A 60 -8.39 20.73 -3.71
N VAL A 61 -7.52 19.81 -4.12
CA VAL A 61 -7.39 19.33 -5.49
C VAL A 61 -7.99 17.93 -5.58
N SER A 62 -8.70 17.61 -6.67
CA SER A 62 -9.21 16.25 -6.88
C SER A 62 -8.04 15.29 -7.03
N ALA A 63 -8.09 14.16 -6.32
CA ALA A 63 -7.07 13.13 -6.35
C ALA A 63 -7.73 11.78 -6.66
N VAL A 64 -7.12 11.04 -7.58
CA VAL A 64 -7.54 9.67 -7.93
C VAL A 64 -6.42 8.72 -7.57
N LEU A 65 -6.72 7.69 -6.77
CA LEU A 65 -5.83 6.55 -6.56
C LEU A 65 -6.29 5.40 -7.45
N THR A 66 -5.39 4.79 -8.21
CA THR A 66 -5.65 3.55 -8.95
C THR A 66 -4.80 2.43 -8.40
N CYS A 67 -5.41 1.36 -7.92
CA CYS A 67 -4.73 0.16 -7.44
C CYS A 67 -5.33 -1.05 -8.17
N GLY A 68 -4.50 -1.74 -8.95
CA GLY A 68 -4.97 -2.73 -9.92
C GLY A 68 -6.00 -2.12 -10.88
N GLN A 69 -7.17 -2.74 -10.98
CA GLN A 69 -8.27 -2.28 -11.83
C GLN A 69 -9.24 -1.31 -11.13
N LYS A 70 -9.05 -1.04 -9.84
CA LYS A 70 -9.97 -0.24 -9.01
C LYS A 70 -9.48 1.21 -8.88
N LYS A 71 -10.42 2.12 -8.70
CA LYS A 71 -10.18 3.56 -8.54
C LYS A 71 -10.90 4.11 -7.31
N TRP A 72 -10.25 5.05 -6.64
CA TRP A 72 -10.81 5.77 -5.50
C TRP A 72 -10.61 7.27 -5.70
N ASP A 73 -11.73 7.99 -5.77
CA ASP A 73 -11.77 9.45 -5.83
C ASP A 73 -11.73 10.03 -4.42
N MET A 74 -10.90 11.06 -4.25
CA MET A 74 -10.74 11.80 -3.00
C MET A 74 -10.20 13.19 -3.28
N PHE A 75 -9.92 13.96 -2.23
CA PHE A 75 -9.24 15.24 -2.34
C PHE A 75 -7.88 15.19 -1.65
N TYR A 76 -6.94 15.95 -2.19
CA TYR A 76 -5.63 16.18 -1.60
C TYR A 76 -5.48 17.64 -1.19
N GLY A 77 -4.98 17.82 0.03
CA GLY A 77 -4.67 19.12 0.60
C GLY A 77 -5.89 20.02 0.83
N GLY A 78 -5.64 21.33 0.95
CA GLY A 78 -6.61 22.33 1.35
C GLY A 78 -6.21 23.05 2.64
N VAL A 79 -6.80 24.24 2.86
CA VAL A 79 -6.42 25.17 3.95
C VAL A 79 -6.37 24.52 5.33
N LYS A 80 -7.26 23.56 5.62
CA LYS A 80 -7.31 22.85 6.92
C LYS A 80 -6.57 21.49 6.92
N SER A 81 -6.30 20.94 5.74
CA SER A 81 -5.79 19.57 5.54
C SER A 81 -4.32 19.51 5.15
N GLY A 82 -3.71 20.63 4.72
CA GLY A 82 -2.29 20.72 4.41
C GLY A 82 -1.86 19.77 3.29
N HIS A 83 -1.06 18.74 3.64
CA HIS A 83 -0.56 17.70 2.71
C HIS A 83 -1.20 16.33 2.95
N LYS A 84 -2.46 16.32 3.36
CA LYS A 84 -3.22 15.12 3.74
C LYS A 84 -4.24 14.76 2.66
N PHE A 85 -4.51 13.47 2.50
CA PHE A 85 -5.73 13.00 1.84
C PHE A 85 -6.98 13.29 2.68
N SER A 86 -8.11 13.52 2.03
CA SER A 86 -9.41 13.77 2.67
C SER A 86 -10.00 12.51 3.32
N ILE A 87 -11.22 12.60 3.86
CA ILE A 87 -11.86 11.54 4.64
C ILE A 87 -12.07 10.24 3.85
N GLU A 88 -12.15 10.34 2.52
CA GLU A 88 -12.30 9.25 1.56
C GLU A 88 -11.08 8.31 1.51
N TRP A 89 -9.93 8.74 2.05
CA TRP A 89 -8.80 7.85 2.34
C TRP A 89 -9.23 6.61 3.14
N ARG A 90 -10.19 6.77 4.06
CA ARG A 90 -10.77 5.66 4.82
C ARG A 90 -11.29 4.55 3.92
N LYS A 91 -12.00 4.90 2.85
CA LYS A 91 -12.57 3.94 1.91
C LYS A 91 -11.47 3.16 1.20
N PHE A 92 -10.39 3.83 0.78
CA PHE A 92 -9.23 3.15 0.19
C PHE A 92 -8.59 2.16 1.17
N VAL A 93 -8.44 2.53 2.45
CA VAL A 93 -7.93 1.63 3.50
C VAL A 93 -8.83 0.42 3.72
N ASP A 94 -10.13 0.66 3.86
CA ASP A 94 -11.11 -0.37 4.16
C ASP A 94 -11.29 -1.36 2.99
N ASP A 95 -11.46 -0.85 1.76
CA ASP A 95 -11.67 -1.67 0.56
C ASP A 95 -10.46 -2.55 0.21
N ASN A 96 -9.25 -2.16 0.65
CA ASN A 96 -8.01 -2.89 0.40
C ASN A 96 -7.46 -3.60 1.66
N ASN A 97 -8.21 -3.61 2.76
CA ASN A 97 -7.80 -4.23 4.02
C ASN A 97 -6.38 -3.81 4.46
N LEU A 98 -6.05 -2.52 4.33
CA LEU A 98 -4.72 -2.01 4.69
C LEU A 98 -4.54 -1.97 6.20
N LYS A 99 -3.34 -2.29 6.66
CA LYS A 99 -2.95 -2.27 8.08
C LYS A 99 -1.60 -1.62 8.32
N GLU A 100 -1.29 -1.37 9.58
CA GLU A 100 0.04 -0.93 10.00
C GLU A 100 1.09 -1.92 9.50
N GLY A 101 2.19 -1.41 8.95
CA GLY A 101 3.27 -2.22 8.37
C GLY A 101 3.11 -2.51 6.88
N ASP A 102 1.91 -2.39 6.30
CA ASP A 102 1.76 -2.46 4.84
C ASP A 102 2.51 -1.29 4.18
N GLY A 103 3.25 -1.61 3.12
CA GLY A 103 3.92 -0.63 2.27
C GLY A 103 3.00 -0.15 1.15
N LEU A 104 3.14 1.11 0.77
CA LEU A 104 2.49 1.69 -0.40
C LEU A 104 3.51 2.38 -1.28
N VAL A 105 3.41 2.17 -2.59
CA VAL A 105 4.18 2.91 -3.59
C VAL A 105 3.21 3.75 -4.41
N PHE A 106 3.33 5.08 -4.31
CA PHE A 106 2.56 6.05 -5.07
C PHE A 106 3.40 6.56 -6.24
N GLU A 107 2.95 6.29 -7.46
CA GLU A 107 3.54 6.83 -8.68
C GLU A 107 2.62 7.89 -9.28
N LEU A 108 3.17 9.09 -9.51
CA LEU A 108 2.42 10.25 -9.98
C LEU A 108 2.23 10.20 -11.50
N LEU A 109 1.05 9.79 -11.95
CA LEU A 109 0.71 9.68 -13.37
C LEU A 109 0.39 11.03 -14.00
N GLU A 110 -0.36 11.86 -13.26
CA GLU A 110 -0.85 13.18 -13.68
C GLU A 110 -0.81 14.14 -12.48
N CYS A 111 -0.37 15.38 -12.72
CA CYS A 111 -0.41 16.46 -11.74
C CYS A 111 -0.77 17.77 -12.44
N SER A 112 -1.87 18.39 -12.02
CA SER A 112 -2.34 19.68 -12.53
C SER A 112 -3.00 20.50 -11.41
N ALA A 113 -3.38 21.74 -11.71
CA ALA A 113 -4.06 22.61 -10.75
C ALA A 113 -5.42 22.07 -10.26
N SER A 114 -6.06 21.19 -11.02
CA SER A 114 -7.41 20.66 -10.71
C SER A 114 -7.45 19.17 -10.40
N LYS A 115 -6.42 18.42 -10.80
CA LYS A 115 -6.40 16.96 -10.71
C LYS A 115 -5.00 16.40 -10.45
N ILE A 116 -4.94 15.42 -9.56
CA ILE A 116 -3.79 14.57 -9.26
C ILE A 116 -4.22 13.12 -9.50
N HIS A 117 -3.38 12.32 -10.15
CA HIS A 117 -3.62 10.89 -10.34
C HIS A 117 -2.40 10.10 -9.91
N PHE A 118 -2.58 9.24 -8.91
CA PHE A 118 -1.58 8.25 -8.51
C PHE A 118 -1.98 6.85 -8.97
N ARG A 119 -1.00 6.11 -9.48
CA ARG A 119 -1.02 4.65 -9.44
C ARG A 119 -0.44 4.21 -8.10
N VAL A 120 -1.12 3.30 -7.41
CA VAL A 120 -0.73 2.80 -6.10
C VAL A 120 -0.46 1.31 -6.21
N GLN A 121 0.67 0.88 -5.66
CA GLN A 121 0.98 -0.54 -5.43
C GLN A 121 0.98 -0.80 -3.93
N ILE A 122 0.38 -1.92 -3.52
CA ILE A 122 0.30 -2.33 -2.12
C ILE A 122 1.30 -3.45 -1.90
N LEU A 123 2.21 -3.26 -0.94
CA LEU A 123 3.17 -4.26 -0.49
C LEU A 123 2.70 -4.76 0.87
N ARG A 124 2.29 -6.02 0.96
CA ARG A 124 1.79 -6.57 2.22
C ARG A 124 2.93 -6.72 3.22
N GLY A 125 2.73 -6.16 4.41
CA GLY A 125 3.72 -6.22 5.50
C GLY A 125 3.70 -7.54 6.26
N ASP A 126 2.75 -8.43 5.95
CA ASP A 126 2.70 -9.75 6.57
C ASP A 126 3.85 -10.63 6.11
N PHE A 127 4.41 -11.35 7.08
CA PHE A 127 5.32 -12.43 6.76
C PHE A 127 4.52 -13.58 6.13
N PRO A 128 4.92 -14.06 4.93
CA PRO A 128 4.23 -15.16 4.27
C PRO A 128 4.13 -16.36 5.20
N ALA A 129 2.95 -17.00 5.23
CA ALA A 129 2.74 -18.13 6.11
C ALA A 129 3.68 -19.29 5.78
N GLU A 130 4.06 -19.41 4.51
CA GLU A 130 4.98 -20.39 3.95
C GLU A 130 6.42 -20.21 4.44
N LEU A 131 6.78 -18.99 4.88
CA LEU A 131 8.11 -18.70 5.38
C LEU A 131 8.17 -18.75 6.90
N LYS A 132 7.03 -18.86 7.60
CA LYS A 132 7.01 -19.03 9.05
C LYS A 132 7.72 -20.36 9.36
N PRO A 133 8.79 -20.34 10.17
CA PRO A 133 9.47 -21.57 10.53
C PRO A 133 8.45 -22.50 11.21
N GLU A 134 8.45 -23.78 10.82
CA GLU A 134 7.61 -24.81 11.43
C GLU A 134 7.99 -25.03 12.89
N ASP A 135 9.26 -24.77 13.21
CA ASP A 135 9.85 -24.91 14.53
C ASP A 135 9.99 -23.54 15.21
N GLU A 136 9.63 -23.44 16.48
CA GLU A 136 9.82 -22.23 17.30
C GLU A 136 11.29 -22.03 17.75
N GLU A 137 12.25 -22.64 17.04
CA GLU A 137 13.67 -22.57 17.38
C GLU A 137 14.21 -21.16 17.17
N GLY A 138 14.72 -20.57 18.24
CA GLY A 138 15.11 -19.16 18.27
C GLY A 138 13.98 -18.16 18.50
N ALA A 139 12.73 -18.59 18.66
CA ALA A 139 11.57 -17.68 18.67
C ALA A 139 11.39 -16.93 20.00
N ASN A 140 11.94 -17.44 21.10
CA ASN A 140 11.82 -16.85 22.43
C ASN A 140 13.08 -17.09 23.29
N SER A 141 13.12 -16.48 24.47
CA SER A 141 14.25 -16.61 25.41
C SER A 141 14.49 -18.04 25.89
N ASP A 142 13.46 -18.87 25.88
CA ASP A 142 13.50 -20.24 26.41
C ASP A 142 14.02 -21.23 25.36
N ASN A 143 14.11 -20.81 24.09
CA ASN A 143 14.68 -21.57 22.98
C ASN A 143 15.54 -20.66 22.09
N PRO A 144 16.73 -20.21 22.55
CA PRO A 144 17.54 -19.23 21.84
C PRO A 144 18.34 -19.81 20.65
N ILE A 145 18.63 -18.98 19.64
CA ILE A 145 19.58 -19.34 18.57
C ILE A 145 20.99 -19.38 19.14
N LEU A 146 21.61 -20.57 19.15
CA LEU A 146 22.98 -20.74 19.58
C LEU A 146 23.94 -20.47 18.41
N LEU A 147 24.72 -19.39 18.52
CA LEU A 147 25.81 -19.10 17.60
C LEU A 147 27.09 -19.78 18.14
N GLY A 148 27.54 -20.83 17.44
CA GLY A 148 28.76 -21.58 17.76
C GLY A 148 30.04 -20.92 17.24
#